data_AF-A0ABD1UI67-F1
#
_entry.id   AF-A0ABD1UI67-F1
#
_cell.length_a   1.000
_cell.length_b   1.000
_cell.length_c   1.000
_cell.angle_alpha   90.00
_cell.angle_beta   90.00
_cell.angle_gamma   90.00
#
_symmetry.space_group_name_H-M   'P 1'
#
loop_
_entity.id
_entity.type
_entity.pdbx_description
1 polymer ?
#
loop_
_entity_poly.entity_id
_entity_poly.type
_entity_poly.pdbx_seq_one_letter_code
_entity_poly.pdbx_strand_id
1 'polypeptide(L)'
;MNSDRFERSQKLRILADRLIHYKSDPKFDIPNDQTPTNPRIQDPLQNSESLSNPNSIQSERVEPNRAAVLICLFEGEKGDIRVILTKRSSTLSSHSGEVALPGGKVEEGDASDADTALKGG
;
A
#
# COMPACT_ATOMS: atom_id res chain seq x y z
N MET A 1 4.39 -4.48 -42.22
CA MET A 1 4.49 -3.41 -41.20
C MET A 1 3.32 -3.31 -40.21
N ASN A 2 2.21 -4.08 -40.34
CA ASN A 2 1.08 -4.01 -39.39
C ASN A 2 1.03 -5.15 -38.35
N SER A 3 1.66 -6.30 -38.60
CA SER A 3 1.65 -7.43 -37.64
C SER A 3 2.38 -7.13 -36.34
N ASP A 4 3.52 -6.44 -36.39
CA ASP A 4 4.32 -6.15 -35.19
C ASP A 4 3.60 -5.26 -34.19
N ARG A 5 2.77 -4.32 -34.65
CA ARG A 5 1.99 -3.44 -33.76
C ARG A 5 0.84 -4.20 -33.11
N PHE A 6 0.20 -5.08 -33.89
CA PHE A 6 -0.88 -5.92 -33.40
C PHE A 6 -0.39 -6.91 -32.33
N GLU A 7 0.69 -7.65 -32.61
CA GLU A 7 1.24 -8.63 -31.66
C GLU A 7 1.70 -8.00 -30.34
N ARG A 8 2.34 -6.82 -30.42
CA ARG A 8 2.76 -6.06 -29.23
C ARG A 8 1.56 -5.66 -28.35
N SER A 9 0.51 -5.12 -28.97
CA SER A 9 -0.72 -4.76 -28.24
C SER A 9 -1.39 -5.96 -27.54
N GLN A 10 -1.26 -7.18 -28.09
CA GLN A 10 -1.79 -8.40 -27.47
C GLN A 10 -0.99 -8.79 -26.22
N LYS A 11 0.34 -8.69 -26.26
CA LYS A 11 1.19 -8.99 -25.10
C LYS A 11 0.85 -8.09 -23.92
N LEU A 12 0.68 -6.78 -24.16
CA LEU A 12 0.29 -5.83 -23.11
C LEU A 12 -1.09 -6.15 -22.53
N ARG A 13 -2.07 -6.48 -23.38
CA ARG A 13 -3.42 -6.88 -22.93
C ARG A 13 -3.41 -8.14 -22.09
N ILE A 14 -2.67 -9.17 -22.52
CA ILE A 14 -2.53 -10.43 -21.78
C ILE A 14 -1.88 -10.18 -20.41
N LEU A 15 -0.87 -9.31 -20.34
CA LEU A 15 -0.23 -8.96 -19.08
C LEU A 15 -1.19 -8.21 -18.15
N ALA A 16 -1.90 -7.22 -18.66
CA ALA A 16 -2.88 -6.45 -17.89
C ALA A 16 -3.96 -7.37 -17.30
N ASP A 17 -4.50 -8.29 -18.10
CA ASP A 17 -5.51 -9.26 -17.65
C ASP A 17 -4.99 -10.17 -16.54
N ARG A 18 -3.74 -10.64 -16.64
CA ARG A 18 -3.10 -11.45 -15.59
C ARG A 18 -2.92 -10.69 -14.28
N LEU A 19 -2.59 -9.40 -14.35
CA LEU A 19 -2.39 -8.57 -13.16
C LEU A 19 -3.71 -8.26 -12.46
N ILE A 20 -4.79 -8.04 -13.22
CA ILE A 20 -6.14 -7.83 -12.65
C ILE A 20 -6.61 -9.05 -11.84
N HIS A 21 -6.27 -10.26 -12.32
CA HIS A 21 -6.65 -11.51 -11.66
C HIS A 21 -5.58 -12.06 -10.71
N TYR A 22 -4.50 -11.29 -10.46
CA TYR A 22 -3.43 -11.73 -9.57
C TYR A 22 -3.95 -11.87 -8.14
N LYS A 23 -3.65 -13.02 -7.52
CA LYS A 23 -3.86 -13.25 -6.10
C LYS A 23 -2.50 -13.46 -5.46
N SER A 24 -2.19 -12.66 -4.45
CA SER A 24 -0.98 -12.81 -3.64
C SER A 24 -0.95 -14.22 -3.03
N ASP A 25 0.21 -14.88 -3.05
CA ASP A 25 0.39 -16.13 -2.29
C ASP A 25 0.38 -15.74 -0.79
N PRO A 26 -0.53 -16.30 0.02
CA PRO A 26 -0.68 -15.95 1.44
C PRO A 26 0.60 -16.14 2.27
N LYS A 27 1.61 -16.85 1.75
CA LYS A 27 2.93 -16.95 2.39
C LYS A 27 3.69 -15.62 2.48
N PHE A 28 3.35 -14.63 1.65
CA PHE A 28 3.99 -13.31 1.63
C PHE A 28 3.18 -12.24 2.37
N ASP A 29 2.03 -12.60 2.95
CA ASP A 29 1.34 -11.73 3.88
C ASP A 29 2.18 -11.66 5.15
N ILE A 30 2.91 -10.57 5.33
CA ILE A 30 3.71 -10.33 6.54
C ILE A 30 2.73 -10.29 7.72
N PRO A 31 2.83 -11.22 8.69
CA PRO A 31 2.08 -11.09 9.93
C PRO A 31 2.54 -9.81 10.60
N ASN A 32 1.60 -8.92 10.95
CA ASN A 32 1.90 -7.66 11.63
C ASN A 32 2.42 -7.94 13.06
N ASP A 33 3.70 -8.30 13.18
CA ASP A 33 4.38 -8.57 14.45
C ASP A 33 5.04 -7.28 14.95
N GLN A 34 4.23 -6.39 15.53
CA GLN A 34 4.74 -5.29 16.34
C GLN A 34 4.54 -5.62 17.81
N THR A 35 5.53 -6.30 18.39
CA THR A 35 5.74 -6.30 19.84
C THR A 35 6.30 -4.92 20.22
N PRO A 36 5.63 -4.11 21.06
CA PRO A 36 6.23 -2.88 21.55
C PRO A 36 7.23 -3.23 22.66
N THR A 37 8.50 -3.43 22.30
CA THR A 37 9.60 -3.31 23.28
C THR A 37 9.75 -1.84 23.64
N ASN A 38 9.13 -1.41 24.74
CA ASN A 38 9.42 -0.12 25.35
C ASN A 38 10.05 -0.35 26.73
N PRO A 39 11.37 -0.19 26.90
CA PRO A 39 11.99 -0.22 28.22
C PRO A 39 11.80 1.15 28.86
N ARG A 40 10.72 1.35 29.61
CA ARG A 40 10.56 2.52 30.47
C ARG A 40 10.45 2.10 31.94
N ILE A 41 11.52 2.44 32.64
CA ILE A 41 11.76 2.51 34.09
C ILE A 41 10.45 2.53 34.91
N GLN A 42 10.26 1.52 35.77
CA GLN A 42 9.21 1.50 36.80
C GLN A 42 9.78 2.07 38.10
N ASP A 43 9.30 3.25 38.50
CA ASP A 43 9.30 3.67 39.89
C ASP A 43 8.31 2.78 40.67
N PRO A 44 8.74 2.09 41.75
CA PRO A 44 7.83 1.29 42.55
C PRO A 44 7.21 2.21 43.60
N LEU A 45 5.87 2.21 43.70
CA LEU A 45 5.04 2.44 44.91
C LEU A 45 3.71 3.11 44.53
N GLN A 46 2.65 2.32 44.30
CA GLN A 46 1.36 2.44 45.02
C GLN A 46 0.31 1.48 44.43
N ASN A 47 -0.03 0.47 45.24
CA ASN A 47 -1.16 -0.44 45.05
C ASN A 47 -2.39 0.06 45.82
N SER A 48 -3.56 -0.51 45.45
CA SER A 48 -4.86 -0.59 46.17
C SER A 48 -5.84 0.56 45.88
N GLU A 49 -7.13 0.40 45.56
CA GLU A 49 -8.08 -0.71 45.38
C GLU A 49 -9.31 -0.17 44.61
N SER A 50 -9.87 -0.92 43.66
CA SER A 50 -11.33 -1.10 43.49
C SER A 50 -11.65 -2.04 42.33
N LEU A 51 -12.23 -3.17 42.68
CA LEU A 51 -12.81 -4.18 41.79
C LEU A 51 -14.11 -3.68 41.16
N SER A 52 -14.18 -3.55 39.83
CA SER A 52 -15.35 -3.92 39.00
C SER A 52 -15.21 -3.43 37.55
N ASN A 53 -14.70 -4.28 36.65
CA ASN A 53 -15.35 -4.63 35.36
C ASN A 53 -14.51 -5.70 34.62
N PRO A 54 -14.98 -6.94 34.39
CA PRO A 54 -14.21 -7.94 33.63
C PRO A 54 -14.40 -7.84 32.10
N ASN A 55 -15.16 -6.86 31.59
CA ASN A 55 -15.50 -6.78 30.17
C ASN A 55 -15.21 -5.39 29.58
N SER A 56 -13.98 -5.19 29.12
CA SER A 56 -13.69 -4.38 27.92
C SER A 56 -12.18 -4.40 27.62
N ILE A 57 -11.61 -5.57 27.33
CA ILE A 57 -10.51 -5.59 26.36
C ILE A 57 -11.20 -5.46 24.99
N GLN A 58 -11.69 -4.25 24.69
CA GLN A 58 -11.89 -3.88 23.30
C GLN A 58 -10.47 -3.71 22.78
N SER A 59 -9.94 -4.76 22.17
CA SER A 59 -8.85 -4.59 21.23
C SER A 59 -9.38 -3.62 20.20
N GLU A 60 -9.02 -2.35 20.37
CA GLU A 60 -9.24 -1.31 19.38
C GLU A 60 -8.52 -1.83 18.14
N ARG A 61 -9.28 -2.45 17.24
CA ARG A 61 -8.75 -2.99 15.99
C ARG A 61 -8.23 -1.76 15.26
N VAL A 62 -6.92 -1.56 15.31
CA VAL A 62 -6.25 -0.56 14.49
C VAL A 62 -6.46 -1.05 13.06
N GLU A 63 -7.47 -0.51 12.40
CA GLU A 63 -7.71 -0.78 11.00
C GLU A 63 -6.43 -0.42 10.23
N PRO A 64 -5.87 -1.35 9.43
CA PRO A 64 -4.65 -1.08 8.70
C PRO A 64 -4.86 0.14 7.80
N ASN A 65 -3.89 1.06 7.79
CA ASN A 65 -3.94 2.21 6.88
C ASN A 65 -3.96 1.71 5.44
N ARG A 66 -5.15 1.70 4.82
CA ARG A 66 -5.33 1.27 3.43
C ARG A 66 -4.75 2.33 2.49
N ALA A 67 -4.10 1.86 1.42
CA ALA A 67 -3.54 2.68 0.36
C ALA A 67 -3.71 1.96 -0.98
N ALA A 68 -3.77 2.72 -2.06
CA ALA A 68 -3.85 2.19 -3.42
C ALA A 68 -2.85 2.91 -4.33
N VAL A 69 -2.31 2.17 -5.31
CA VAL A 69 -1.32 2.67 -6.27
C VAL A 69 -1.72 2.34 -7.70
N LEU A 70 -1.35 3.23 -8.63
CA LEU A 70 -1.55 3.07 -10.06
C LEU A 70 -0.28 2.48 -10.69
N ILE A 71 -0.42 1.31 -11.34
CA ILE A 71 0.62 0.73 -12.19
C ILE A 71 0.23 0.97 -13.65
N CYS A 72 0.68 2.11 -14.20
CA CYS A 72 0.42 2.44 -15.60
C CYS A 72 1.40 1.71 -16.53
N LEU A 73 0.93 0.67 -17.22
CA LEU A 73 1.74 -0.11 -18.17
C LEU A 73 1.63 0.46 -19.58
N PHE A 74 2.78 0.68 -20.22
CA PHE A 74 2.85 1.12 -21.61
C PHE A 74 4.07 0.53 -22.33
N GLU A 75 4.03 0.53 -23.66
CA GLU A 75 5.16 0.09 -24.47
C GLU A 75 6.15 1.23 -24.71
N GLY A 76 7.44 0.94 -24.52
CA GLY A 76 8.54 1.79 -24.93
C GLY A 76 8.87 1.66 -26.42
N GLU A 77 9.76 2.53 -26.90
CA GLU A 77 10.17 2.59 -28.30
C GLU A 77 10.79 1.28 -28.83
N LYS A 78 11.36 0.47 -27.93
CA LYS A 78 12.02 -0.81 -28.26
C LYS A 78 11.11 -2.02 -28.00
N GLY A 79 9.83 -1.80 -27.69
CA GLY A 79 8.87 -2.87 -27.36
C GLY A 79 8.99 -3.43 -25.95
N ASP A 80 9.78 -2.79 -25.09
CA ASP A 80 9.85 -3.07 -23.66
C ASP A 80 8.63 -2.52 -22.92
N ILE A 81 8.16 -3.22 -21.88
CA ILE A 81 7.07 -2.73 -21.03
C ILE A 81 7.64 -1.78 -19.98
N ARG A 82 7.04 -0.61 -19.84
CA ARG A 82 7.44 0.44 -18.92
C ARG A 82 6.30 0.79 -17.97
N VAL A 83 6.69 1.31 -16.80
CA VAL A 83 5.80 1.86 -15.80
C VAL A 83 6.15 3.31 -15.51
N ILE A 84 5.16 4.09 -15.10
CA ILE A 84 5.36 5.45 -14.61
C ILE A 84 5.69 5.39 -13.13
N LEU A 85 6.75 6.10 -12.74
CA LEU A 85 7.13 6.32 -11.35
C LEU A 85 7.16 7.82 -11.09
N THR A 86 6.88 8.20 -9.85
CA THR A 86 7.01 9.58 -9.38
C THR A 86 8.26 9.71 -8.53
N LYS A 87 8.86 10.90 -8.55
CA LYS A 87 9.89 11.29 -7.58
C LYS A 87 9.25 12.24 -6.59
N ARG A 88 9.24 11.89 -5.31
CA ARG A 88 8.72 12.77 -4.26
C ARG A 88 9.54 14.04 -4.18
N SER A 89 8.88 15.17 -3.91
CA SER A 89 9.59 16.45 -3.72
C SER A 89 10.64 16.32 -2.61
N SER A 90 11.77 17.00 -2.80
CA SER A 90 12.86 17.04 -1.83
C SER A 90 12.50 17.79 -0.54
N THR A 91 11.34 18.45 -0.52
CA THR A 91 10.88 19.28 0.60
C THR A 91 9.93 18.57 1.57
N LEU A 92 9.54 17.31 1.33
CA LEU A 92 8.66 16.58 2.26
C LEU A 92 9.41 16.07 3.50
N SER A 93 8.69 15.99 4.62
CA SER A 93 9.19 15.55 5.94
C SER A 93 9.49 14.05 6.05
N SER A 94 9.04 13.23 5.09
CA SER A 94 9.29 11.78 5.04
C SER A 94 9.59 11.37 3.60
N HIS A 95 10.32 10.27 3.37
CA HIS A 95 10.55 9.71 2.02
C HIS A 95 10.94 10.73 0.94
N SER A 96 11.77 11.71 1.30
CA SER A 96 12.09 12.85 0.45
C SER A 96 13.01 12.42 -0.70
N GLY A 97 12.66 12.79 -1.93
CA GLY A 97 13.43 12.43 -3.13
C GLY A 97 13.37 10.95 -3.54
N GLU A 98 12.65 10.11 -2.80
CA GLU A 98 12.44 8.70 -3.14
C GLU A 98 11.56 8.55 -4.39
N VAL A 99 11.81 7.47 -5.13
CA VAL A 99 11.03 7.09 -6.31
C VAL A 99 9.96 6.09 -5.88
N ALA A 100 8.71 6.37 -6.24
CA ALA A 100 7.57 5.56 -5.85
C ALA A 100 6.58 5.37 -7.01
N LEU A 101 5.66 4.42 -6.85
CA LEU A 101 4.49 4.34 -7.73
C LEU A 101 3.52 5.49 -7.41
N PRO A 102 2.82 6.05 -8.42
CA PRO A 102 1.73 6.99 -8.19
C PRO A 102 0.63 6.35 -7.35
N GLY A 103 0.02 7.12 -6.45
CA GLY A 103 -1.05 6.65 -5.59
C GLY A 103 -1.10 7.40 -4.27
N GLY A 104 -1.83 6.86 -3.30
CA GLY A 104 -2.03 7.51 -2.02
C GLY A 104 -2.77 6.66 -1.00
N LYS A 105 -2.96 7.25 0.19
CA LYS A 105 -3.78 6.70 1.26
C LYS A 105 -5.26 6.82 0.88
N VAL A 106 -6.06 5.80 1.23
CA VAL A 106 -7.52 5.87 1.09
C VAL A 106 -8.09 6.93 2.03
N GLU A 107 -8.94 7.80 1.49
CA GLU A 107 -9.65 8.84 2.24
C GLU A 107 -11.15 8.54 2.28
N GLU A 108 -11.86 9.11 3.25
CA GLU A 108 -13.30 8.85 3.51
C GLU A 108 -14.20 9.15 2.30
N GLY A 109 -13.76 10.01 1.38
CA GLY A 109 -14.49 10.35 0.16
C GLY A 109 -14.17 9.47 -1.05
N ASP A 110 -13.23 8.52 -0.96
CA ASP A 110 -12.87 7.68 -2.10
C ASP A 110 -13.93 6.59 -2.31
N ALA A 111 -14.55 6.56 -3.50
CA ALA A 111 -15.61 5.61 -3.82
C ALA A 111 -15.08 4.18 -4.08
N SER A 112 -13.81 4.05 -4.45
CA SER A 112 -13.13 2.78 -4.69
C SER A 112 -11.61 2.91 -4.57
N ASP A 113 -10.90 1.78 -4.45
CA ASP A 113 -9.42 1.77 -4.44
C ASP A 113 -8.83 2.32 -5.75
N ALA A 114 -9.55 2.18 -6.87
CA ALA A 114 -9.15 2.76 -8.14
C ALA A 114 -9.18 4.30 -8.10
N ASP A 115 -10.19 4.88 -7.44
CA ASP A 115 -10.29 6.33 -7.25
C ASP A 115 -9.15 6.85 -6.37
N THR A 116 -8.84 6.13 -5.28
CA THR A 116 -7.67 6.44 -4.44
C THR A 116 -6.36 6.45 -5.25
N ALA A 117 -6.16 5.45 -6.12
CA ALA A 117 -4.95 5.34 -6.94
C ALA A 117 -4.84 6.45 -8.01
N LEU A 118 -5.97 6.90 -8.56
CA LEU A 118 -6.03 7.91 -9.64
C LEU A 118 -5.94 9.36 -9.13
N LYS A 119 -6.35 9.63 -7.89
CA LYS A 119 -6.27 10.96 -7.27
C LYS A 119 -4.85 11.54 -7.31
N GLY A 120 -3.85 10.68 -7.15
CA GLY A 120 -2.44 11.09 -7.01
C GLY A 120 -2.16 11.70 -5.64
N GLY A 121 -0.88 11.71 -5.26
CA GLY A 121 -0.39 12.29 -3.99
C GLY A 121 0.50 13.51 -4.19
#